data_AF-F9VQX5-F1
#
_entry.id   AF-F9VQX5-F1
#
_cell.length_a   1.000
_cell.length_b   1.000
_cell.length_c   1.000
_cell.angle_alpha   90.00
_cell.angle_beta   90.00
_cell.angle_gamma   90.00
#
_symmetry.space_group_name_H-M   'P 1'
#
loop_
_entity.id
_entity.type
_entity.pdbx_description
1 polymer ?
#
loop_
_entity_poly.entity_id
_entity_poly.type
_entity_poly.pdbx_seq_one_letter_code
_entity_poly.pdbx_strand_id
1 'polypeptide(L)'
;MTHLLEHWFDSVLSSGPGGYFSNTETIRELASFMRTSVPAGWDAHDVAAGLLKLGRANGDYFLDLIDGLLQLRGSETNGRALARLLETSGSVWTVADDNRSLIRVVSDQTQSTYEIATSPEDDASEELREAWTNAFGRDGDPSDAWDHAIKAVEDVLIPAVVPNQAKANLGHVVGQLRNQGNQWKLVLPGKAQDHDVSPLVGMLDVIWPNHDRHGGVSSKRQPSEEEARAVVTLASTIVQWHREGWVVQRR
;
A
#
# COMPACT_ATOMS: atom_id res chain seq x y z
N MET A 1 3.16 21.51 15.59
CA MET A 1 3.34 20.49 14.54
C MET A 1 3.64 21.16 13.21
N THR A 2 2.75 22.01 12.68
CA THR A 2 2.88 22.67 11.37
C THR A 2 4.23 23.35 11.14
N HIS A 3 4.73 24.13 12.11
CA HIS A 3 6.05 24.80 11.99
C HIS A 3 7.25 23.85 11.80
N LEU A 4 7.23 22.65 12.39
CA LEU A 4 8.34 21.69 12.23
C LEU A 4 8.31 21.01 10.86
N LEU A 5 7.10 20.71 10.36
CA LEU A 5 6.92 20.16 9.02
C LEU A 5 7.21 21.19 7.93
N GLU A 6 6.88 22.47 8.15
CA GLU A 6 7.29 23.57 7.27
C GLU A 6 8.82 23.71 7.22
N HIS A 7 9.49 23.64 8.38
CA HIS A 7 10.94 23.65 8.41
C HIS A 7 11.55 22.43 7.69
N TRP A 8 10.95 21.24 7.84
CA TRP A 8 11.36 20.07 7.07
C TRP A 8 11.21 20.29 5.57
N PHE A 9 10.05 20.80 5.13
CA PHE A 9 9.76 21.11 3.72
C PHE A 9 10.79 22.09 3.15
N ASP A 10 11.05 23.18 3.86
CA ASP A 10 12.03 24.19 3.48
C ASP A 10 13.45 23.61 3.42
N SER A 11 13.82 22.77 4.39
CA SER A 11 15.12 22.10 4.41
C SER A 11 15.32 21.15 3.21
N VAL A 12 14.27 20.44 2.80
CA VAL A 12 14.36 19.53 1.64
C VAL A 12 14.44 20.34 0.35
N LEU A 13 13.65 21.40 0.20
CA LEU A 13 13.70 22.27 -0.99
C LEU A 13 14.97 23.11 -1.11
N SER A 14 15.66 23.39 0.00
CA SER A 14 16.93 24.12 -0.02
C SER A 14 18.16 23.20 -0.10
N SER A 15 17.96 21.87 -0.05
CA SER A 15 19.05 20.90 -0.15
C SER A 15 19.60 20.83 -1.59
N GLY A 16 20.82 21.35 -1.79
CA GLY A 16 21.55 21.33 -3.07
C GLY A 16 22.57 22.48 -3.22
N PRO A 17 23.52 22.40 -4.17
CA PRO A 17 24.45 23.49 -4.45
C PRO A 17 23.70 24.68 -5.06
N GLY A 18 23.42 25.72 -4.26
CA GLY A 18 22.70 26.92 -4.70
C GLY A 18 21.39 27.22 -3.96
N GLY A 19 20.97 26.40 -2.99
CA GLY A 19 19.77 26.64 -2.18
C GLY A 19 18.46 26.62 -2.97
N TYR A 20 17.48 27.45 -2.59
CA TYR A 20 16.18 27.53 -3.28
C TYR A 20 16.30 27.83 -4.78
N PHE A 21 17.26 28.69 -5.16
CA PHE A 21 17.42 29.14 -6.54
C PHE A 21 17.87 28.02 -7.48
N SER A 22 18.57 27.01 -6.97
CA SER A 22 18.94 25.80 -7.74
C SER A 22 17.81 24.78 -7.89
N ASN A 23 16.73 24.88 -7.10
CA ASN A 23 15.63 23.90 -7.07
C ASN A 23 14.34 24.43 -7.71
N THR A 24 14.46 25.40 -8.63
CA THR A 24 13.33 25.99 -9.37
C THR A 24 12.53 24.95 -10.16
N GLU A 25 13.19 23.92 -10.69
CA GLU A 25 12.52 22.82 -11.41
C GLU A 25 11.66 21.99 -10.47
N THR A 26 12.23 21.49 -9.36
CA THR A 26 11.51 20.70 -8.34
C THR A 26 10.27 21.43 -7.82
N ILE A 27 10.36 22.73 -7.50
CA ILE A 27 9.20 23.44 -6.94
C ILE A 27 8.09 23.66 -7.98
N ARG A 28 8.43 23.78 -9.27
CA ARG A 28 7.46 23.88 -10.37
C ARG A 28 6.84 22.52 -10.70
N GLU A 29 7.61 21.45 -10.65
CA GLU A 29 7.10 20.08 -10.73
C GLU A 29 6.13 19.80 -9.59
N LEU A 30 6.50 20.16 -8.36
CA LEU A 30 5.63 20.02 -7.20
C LEU A 30 4.34 20.83 -7.35
N ALA A 31 4.41 22.09 -7.79
CA ALA A 31 3.20 22.88 -8.05
C ALA A 31 2.31 22.25 -9.14
N SER A 32 2.92 21.62 -10.15
CA SER A 32 2.19 20.92 -11.21
C SER A 32 1.54 19.63 -10.70
N PHE A 33 2.26 18.85 -9.88
CA PHE A 33 1.75 17.68 -9.16
C PHE A 33 0.53 18.06 -8.30
N MET A 34 0.66 19.13 -7.52
CA MET A 34 -0.39 19.71 -6.69
C MET A 34 -1.50 20.42 -7.48
N ARG A 35 -1.43 20.42 -8.83
CA ARG A 35 -2.36 21.10 -9.75
C ARG A 35 -2.62 22.56 -9.36
N THR A 36 -1.62 23.22 -8.82
CA THR A 36 -1.72 24.57 -8.28
C THR A 36 -1.24 25.57 -9.32
N SER A 37 -2.08 26.54 -9.65
CA SER A 37 -1.73 27.58 -10.62
C SER A 37 -0.59 28.45 -10.09
N VAL A 38 0.48 28.58 -10.86
CA VAL A 38 1.64 29.42 -10.56
C VAL A 38 1.51 30.72 -11.36
N PRO A 39 1.37 31.89 -10.71
CA PRO A 39 1.35 33.17 -11.41
C PRO A 39 2.61 33.45 -12.23
N ALA A 40 2.41 34.15 -13.35
CA ALA A 40 3.53 34.59 -14.18
C ALA A 40 4.44 35.55 -13.39
N GLY A 41 5.76 35.34 -13.49
CA GLY A 41 6.78 36.15 -12.82
C GLY A 41 7.16 35.70 -11.41
N TRP A 42 6.48 34.70 -10.85
CA TRP A 42 6.89 34.09 -9.58
C TRP A 42 8.20 33.30 -9.74
N ASP A 43 9.14 33.59 -8.85
CA ASP A 43 10.36 32.81 -8.70
C ASP A 43 10.14 31.57 -7.80
N ALA A 44 11.18 30.77 -7.58
CA ALA A 44 11.08 29.54 -6.79
C ALA A 44 10.63 29.81 -5.33
N HIS A 45 11.06 30.93 -4.77
CA HIS A 45 10.70 31.32 -3.41
C HIS A 45 9.23 31.73 -3.33
N ASP A 46 8.74 32.53 -4.29
CA ASP A 46 7.34 32.91 -4.38
C ASP A 46 6.41 31.69 -4.49
N VAL A 47 6.78 30.71 -5.32
CA VAL A 47 6.03 29.46 -5.47
C VAL A 47 6.01 28.68 -4.16
N ALA A 48 7.16 28.46 -3.53
CA ALA A 48 7.24 27.75 -2.25
C ALA A 48 6.40 28.44 -1.16
N ALA A 49 6.51 29.76 -1.04
CA ALA A 49 5.73 30.55 -0.09
C ALA A 49 4.22 30.46 -0.38
N GLY A 50 3.81 30.44 -1.65
CA GLY A 50 2.44 30.25 -2.07
C GLY A 50 1.88 28.87 -1.70
N LEU A 51 2.62 27.80 -1.99
CA LEU A 51 2.24 26.42 -1.63
C LEU A 51 2.12 26.25 -0.11
N LEU A 52 3.09 26.76 0.66
CA LEU A 52 3.04 26.76 2.12
C LEU A 52 1.86 27.55 2.67
N LYS A 53 1.52 28.69 2.06
CA LYS A 53 0.35 29.48 2.45
C LYS A 53 -0.95 28.69 2.24
N LEU A 54 -1.07 27.95 1.15
CA LEU A 54 -2.21 27.06 0.91
C LEU A 54 -2.27 25.91 1.92
N GLY A 55 -1.13 25.27 2.19
CA GLY A 55 -1.04 24.20 3.20
C GLY A 55 -1.36 24.65 4.63
N ARG A 56 -0.93 25.85 5.02
CA ARG A 56 -1.31 26.44 6.33
C ARG A 56 -2.82 26.64 6.47
N ALA A 57 -3.52 26.86 5.37
CA ALA A 57 -4.97 27.03 5.35
C ALA A 57 -5.72 25.69 5.27
N ASN A 58 -5.08 24.61 4.80
CA ASN A 58 -5.67 23.30 4.62
C ASN A 58 -4.66 22.19 4.95
N GLY A 59 -4.89 21.50 6.07
CA GLY A 59 -4.02 20.42 6.55
C GLY A 59 -3.88 19.25 5.58
N ASP A 60 -4.96 18.88 4.86
CA ASP A 60 -4.91 17.79 3.88
C ASP A 60 -4.04 18.17 2.68
N TYR A 61 -4.21 19.39 2.17
CA TYR A 61 -3.33 19.94 1.12
C TYR A 61 -1.87 20.00 1.58
N PHE A 62 -1.62 20.28 2.86
CA PHE A 62 -0.27 20.29 3.39
C PHE A 62 0.34 18.89 3.45
N LEU A 63 -0.45 17.86 3.78
CA LEU A 63 0.00 16.48 3.72
C LEU A 63 0.28 16.04 2.28
N ASP A 64 -0.58 16.42 1.32
CA ASP A 64 -0.37 16.15 -0.12
C ASP A 64 0.91 16.84 -0.62
N LEU A 65 1.20 18.04 -0.12
CA LEU A 65 2.42 18.78 -0.43
C LEU A 65 3.68 18.06 0.11
N ILE A 66 3.61 17.51 1.32
CA ILE A 66 4.69 16.72 1.92
C ILE A 66 4.88 15.41 1.14
N ASP A 67 3.80 14.72 0.80
CA ASP A 67 3.80 13.47 0.04
C ASP A 67 4.40 13.67 -1.37
N GLY A 68 3.94 14.68 -2.11
CA GLY A 68 4.50 15.03 -3.40
C GLY A 68 5.99 15.40 -3.34
N LEU A 69 6.44 16.06 -2.26
CA LEU A 69 7.86 16.36 -2.08
C LEU A 69 8.68 15.11 -1.77
N LEU A 70 8.16 14.13 -1.02
CA LEU A 70 8.79 12.82 -0.86
C LEU A 70 8.89 12.09 -2.20
N GLN A 71 7.88 12.15 -3.06
CA GLN A 71 7.93 11.47 -4.34
C GLN A 71 9.05 12.02 -5.24
N LEU A 72 9.23 13.34 -5.24
CA LEU A 72 10.23 14.03 -6.04
C LEU A 72 11.64 13.96 -5.43
N ARG A 73 11.77 14.08 -4.10
CA ARG A 73 13.04 14.33 -3.41
C ARG A 73 13.28 13.46 -2.17
N GLY A 74 12.47 12.42 -1.99
CA GLY A 74 12.59 11.44 -0.92
C GLY A 74 13.97 10.79 -0.89
N SER A 75 14.47 10.61 0.32
CA SER A 75 15.74 9.94 0.60
C SER A 75 15.69 9.35 2.01
N GLU A 76 16.53 8.37 2.31
CA GLU A 76 16.64 7.80 3.66
C GLU A 76 16.88 8.87 4.74
N THR A 77 17.63 9.94 4.40
CA THR A 77 17.96 11.00 5.36
C THR A 77 16.75 11.88 5.68
N ASN A 78 16.07 12.42 4.67
CA ASN A 78 14.92 13.31 4.89
C ASN A 78 13.65 12.54 5.27
N GLY A 79 13.46 11.32 4.74
CA GLY A 79 12.38 10.41 5.09
C GLY A 79 12.44 10.03 6.57
N ARG A 80 13.61 9.59 7.06
CA ARG A 80 13.81 9.31 8.50
C ARG A 80 13.59 10.54 9.38
N ALA A 81 14.03 11.72 8.93
CA ALA A 81 13.80 12.95 9.65
C ALA A 81 12.30 13.27 9.75
N LEU A 82 11.55 13.11 8.65
CA LEU A 82 10.10 13.31 8.62
C LEU A 82 9.35 12.30 9.48
N ALA A 83 9.68 11.01 9.37
CA ALA A 83 9.05 9.94 10.15
C ALA A 83 9.13 10.23 11.66
N ARG A 84 10.31 10.66 12.15
CA ARG A 84 10.49 11.06 13.56
C ARG A 84 9.63 12.26 13.96
N LEU A 85 9.48 13.25 13.07
CA LEU A 85 8.65 14.43 13.33
C LEU A 85 7.17 14.04 13.42
N LEU A 86 6.71 13.20 12.49
CA LEU A 86 5.35 12.67 12.47
C LEU A 86 5.05 11.84 13.72
N GLU A 87 5.95 10.92 14.08
CA GLU A 87 5.88 10.08 15.30
C GLU A 87 5.82 10.93 16.57
N THR A 88 6.77 11.84 16.77
CA THR A 88 6.84 12.72 17.97
C THR A 88 5.58 13.56 18.13
N SER A 89 4.90 13.82 17.02
CA SER A 89 3.68 14.63 16.99
C SER A 89 2.38 13.81 17.12
N GLY A 90 2.46 12.49 17.15
CA GLY A 90 1.28 11.60 17.22
C GLY A 90 0.49 11.55 15.91
N SER A 91 1.14 11.74 14.77
CA SER A 91 0.52 11.66 13.45
C SER A 91 0.00 10.25 13.16
N VAL A 92 -1.11 10.16 12.44
CA VAL A 92 -1.61 8.89 11.87
C VAL A 92 -0.88 8.50 10.57
N TRP A 93 0.05 9.33 10.12
CA TRP A 93 0.90 9.11 8.94
C TRP A 93 2.35 8.92 9.36
N THR A 94 3.07 8.06 8.65
CA THR A 94 4.52 7.90 8.67
C THR A 94 5.05 7.89 7.23
N VAL A 95 6.36 7.78 7.05
CA VAL A 95 7.00 7.66 5.73
C VAL A 95 7.11 6.18 5.34
N ALA A 96 6.81 5.86 4.08
CA ALA A 96 6.98 4.52 3.53
C ALA A 96 8.46 4.07 3.52
N ASP A 97 8.70 2.76 3.50
CA ASP A 97 10.05 2.20 3.55
C ASP A 97 10.95 2.63 2.38
N ASP A 98 10.34 2.91 1.23
CA ASP A 98 11.01 3.44 0.04
C ASP A 98 11.39 4.93 0.16
N ASN A 99 10.93 5.60 1.22
CA ASN A 99 11.08 7.03 1.50
C ASN A 99 10.42 7.96 0.47
N ARG A 100 9.44 7.48 -0.30
CA ARG A 100 8.84 8.24 -1.42
C ARG A 100 7.40 8.68 -1.19
N SER A 101 6.75 8.21 -0.13
CA SER A 101 5.35 8.55 0.17
C SER A 101 5.07 8.53 1.67
N LEU A 102 3.92 9.08 2.04
CA LEU A 102 3.27 8.94 3.33
C LEU A 102 2.37 7.72 3.30
N ILE A 103 2.49 6.90 4.33
CA ILE A 103 1.64 5.75 4.59
C ILE A 103 1.01 5.86 5.97
N ARG A 104 -0.20 5.31 6.11
CA ARG A 104 -0.92 5.34 7.36
C ARG A 104 -0.25 4.42 8.37
N VAL A 105 -0.08 4.90 9.60
CA VAL A 105 0.37 4.07 10.73
C VAL A 105 -0.69 3.00 10.99
N VAL A 106 -0.25 1.75 11.04
CA VAL A 106 -1.05 0.57 11.38
C VAL A 106 -0.62 0.01 12.73
N SER A 107 -1.35 -0.97 13.26
CA SER A 107 -0.91 -1.66 14.49
C SER A 107 0.38 -2.46 14.24
N ASP A 108 1.23 -2.60 15.26
CA ASP A 108 2.46 -3.40 15.18
C ASP A 108 2.20 -4.82 14.67
N GLN A 109 1.05 -5.41 15.03
CA GLN A 109 0.66 -6.74 14.58
C GLN A 109 0.37 -6.75 13.07
N THR A 110 -0.36 -5.75 12.56
CA THR A 110 -0.62 -5.63 11.12
C THR A 110 0.66 -5.42 10.33
N GLN A 111 1.53 -4.53 10.84
CA GLN A 111 2.84 -4.25 10.24
C GLN A 111 3.70 -5.52 10.19
N SER A 112 3.82 -6.23 11.32
CA SER A 112 4.62 -7.46 11.40
C SER A 112 4.12 -8.56 10.48
N THR A 113 2.80 -8.76 10.37
CA THR A 113 2.22 -9.71 9.41
C THR A 113 2.58 -9.35 7.97
N TYR A 114 2.48 -8.07 7.61
CA TYR A 114 2.86 -7.59 6.29
C TYR A 114 4.36 -7.76 6.00
N GLU A 115 5.23 -7.44 6.95
CA GLU A 115 6.68 -7.62 6.81
C GLU A 115 7.07 -9.08 6.60
N ILE A 116 6.47 -10.01 7.35
CA ILE A 116 6.70 -11.45 7.13
C ILE A 116 6.18 -11.86 5.74
N ALA A 117 4.98 -11.38 5.38
CA ALA A 117 4.34 -11.61 4.08
C ALA A 117 5.02 -10.89 2.91
N THR A 118 6.05 -10.07 3.12
CA THR A 118 6.83 -9.41 2.05
C THR A 118 8.34 -9.57 2.23
N SER A 119 8.78 -10.46 3.12
CA SER A 119 10.21 -10.66 3.43
C SER A 119 11.05 -11.25 2.28
N PRO A 120 10.57 -12.18 1.44
CA PRO A 120 11.26 -12.63 0.24
C PRO A 120 11.21 -11.59 -0.89
N GLU A 121 12.14 -11.72 -1.81
CA GLU A 121 12.15 -10.98 -3.07
C GLU A 121 11.50 -11.85 -4.16
N ASP A 122 10.16 -11.79 -4.25
CA ASP A 122 9.35 -12.53 -5.21
C ASP A 122 8.14 -11.69 -5.71
N ASP A 123 7.51 -12.15 -6.79
CA ASP A 123 6.35 -11.49 -7.42
C ASP A 123 5.21 -11.25 -6.41
N ALA A 124 4.95 -12.21 -5.52
CA ALA A 124 3.94 -12.08 -4.47
C ALA A 124 4.23 -10.91 -3.52
N SER A 125 5.50 -10.69 -3.16
CA SER A 125 5.89 -9.56 -2.32
C SER A 125 5.81 -8.23 -3.04
N GLU A 126 6.15 -8.19 -4.34
CA GLU A 126 5.98 -6.99 -5.17
C GLU A 126 4.51 -6.59 -5.27
N GLU A 127 3.65 -7.54 -5.64
CA GLU A 127 2.20 -7.35 -5.72
C GLU A 127 1.63 -6.92 -4.35
N LEU A 128 2.06 -7.52 -3.25
CA LEU A 128 1.57 -7.13 -1.92
C LEU A 128 2.06 -5.74 -1.47
N ARG A 129 3.27 -5.31 -1.86
CA ARG A 129 3.77 -3.94 -1.60
C ARG A 129 2.96 -2.89 -2.36
N GLU A 130 2.64 -3.16 -3.62
CA GLU A 130 1.76 -2.30 -4.43
C GLU A 130 0.35 -2.25 -3.83
N ALA A 131 -0.17 -3.40 -3.39
CA ALA A 131 -1.47 -3.48 -2.73
C ALA A 131 -1.51 -2.65 -1.43
N TRP A 132 -0.45 -2.75 -0.62
CA TRP A 132 -0.29 -2.00 0.62
C TRP A 132 -0.21 -0.50 0.39
N THR A 133 0.60 -0.08 -0.59
CA THR A 133 0.73 1.33 -0.97
C THR A 133 -0.61 1.90 -1.41
N ASN A 134 -1.39 1.16 -2.20
CA ASN A 134 -2.71 1.60 -2.63
C ASN A 134 -3.77 1.63 -1.52
N ALA A 135 -3.68 0.77 -0.49
CA ALA A 135 -4.65 0.76 0.60
C ALA A 135 -4.32 1.70 1.78
N PHE A 136 -3.04 1.91 2.05
CA PHE A 136 -2.56 2.68 3.20
C PHE A 136 -1.83 3.96 2.82
N GLY A 137 -1.47 4.15 1.55
CA GLY A 137 -0.89 5.39 1.04
C GLY A 137 -1.87 6.55 1.05
N ARG A 138 -1.32 7.77 1.06
CA ARG A 138 -2.10 9.00 1.15
C ARG A 138 -3.05 9.23 -0.03
N ASP A 139 -2.62 8.84 -1.23
CA ASP A 139 -3.33 9.00 -2.50
C ASP A 139 -3.54 7.65 -3.23
N GLY A 140 -3.74 6.58 -2.46
CA GLY A 140 -3.88 5.22 -3.00
C GLY A 140 -5.22 4.96 -3.72
N ASP A 141 -5.25 3.93 -4.57
CA ASP A 141 -6.45 3.48 -5.30
C ASP A 141 -7.03 2.19 -4.69
N PRO A 142 -8.22 2.21 -4.05
CA PRO A 142 -8.84 1.03 -3.47
C PRO A 142 -9.09 -0.14 -4.44
N SER A 143 -9.29 0.15 -5.73
CA SER A 143 -9.49 -0.87 -6.77
C SER A 143 -8.18 -1.60 -7.05
N ASP A 144 -7.10 -0.84 -7.27
CA ASP A 144 -5.77 -1.41 -7.51
C ASP A 144 -5.25 -2.14 -6.27
N ALA A 145 -5.49 -1.62 -5.06
CA ALA A 145 -5.17 -2.31 -3.82
C ALA A 145 -5.77 -3.72 -3.77
N TRP A 146 -7.03 -3.86 -4.15
CA TRP A 146 -7.73 -5.14 -4.15
C TRP A 146 -7.15 -6.11 -5.18
N ASP A 147 -6.89 -5.65 -6.40
CA ASP A 147 -6.35 -6.52 -7.45
C ASP A 147 -4.94 -6.99 -7.18
N HIS A 148 -4.07 -6.08 -6.75
CA HIS A 148 -2.70 -6.43 -6.35
C HIS A 148 -2.71 -7.41 -5.16
N ALA A 149 -3.65 -7.25 -4.21
CA ALA A 149 -3.83 -8.23 -3.12
C ALA A 149 -4.26 -9.62 -3.62
N ILE A 150 -5.17 -9.71 -4.60
CA ILE A 150 -5.56 -10.99 -5.21
C ILE A 150 -4.36 -11.64 -5.89
N LYS A 151 -3.60 -10.90 -6.69
CA LYS A 151 -2.43 -11.41 -7.41
C LYS A 151 -1.36 -11.94 -6.46
N ALA A 152 -1.07 -11.23 -5.37
CA ALA A 152 -0.14 -11.71 -4.36
C ALA A 152 -0.54 -13.08 -3.77
N VAL A 153 -1.84 -13.30 -3.55
CA VAL A 153 -2.37 -14.59 -3.10
C VAL A 153 -2.31 -15.64 -4.21
N GLU A 154 -2.58 -15.26 -5.46
CA GLU A 154 -2.44 -16.13 -6.63
C GLU A 154 -1.00 -16.63 -6.80
N ASP A 155 -0.01 -15.74 -6.70
CA ASP A 155 1.41 -16.05 -6.90
C ASP A 155 1.93 -17.09 -5.90
N VAL A 156 1.38 -17.13 -4.69
CA VAL A 156 1.76 -18.15 -3.69
C VAL A 156 0.90 -19.42 -3.78
N LEU A 157 -0.41 -19.31 -4.04
CA LEU A 157 -1.31 -20.46 -3.97
C LEU A 157 -1.44 -21.22 -5.29
N ILE A 158 -1.30 -20.59 -6.45
CA ILE A 158 -1.40 -21.27 -7.75
C ILE A 158 -0.30 -22.33 -7.90
N PRO A 159 0.99 -22.02 -7.65
CA PRO A 159 2.06 -23.03 -7.75
C PRO A 159 1.88 -24.18 -6.76
N ALA A 160 1.28 -23.92 -5.60
CA ALA A 160 1.07 -24.94 -4.58
C ALA A 160 -0.14 -25.85 -4.87
N VAL A 161 -1.27 -25.27 -5.26
CA VAL A 161 -2.57 -25.95 -5.33
C VAL A 161 -2.88 -26.48 -6.73
N VAL A 162 -2.57 -25.70 -7.76
CA VAL A 162 -2.90 -25.99 -9.17
C VAL A 162 -1.69 -25.78 -10.11
N PRO A 163 -0.51 -26.39 -9.84
CA PRO A 163 0.74 -26.10 -10.55
C PRO A 163 0.71 -26.34 -12.06
N ASN A 164 -0.19 -27.21 -12.53
CA ASN A 164 -0.27 -27.61 -13.94
C ASN A 164 -1.44 -26.94 -14.68
N GLN A 165 -2.18 -26.04 -14.02
CA GLN A 165 -3.35 -25.40 -14.61
C GLN A 165 -2.91 -24.22 -15.49
N ALA A 166 -3.16 -24.33 -16.80
CA ALA A 166 -2.89 -23.23 -17.72
C ALA A 166 -3.84 -22.05 -17.43
N LYS A 167 -3.30 -20.82 -17.39
CA LYS A 167 -4.06 -19.59 -17.11
C LYS A 167 -4.87 -19.67 -15.81
N ALA A 168 -4.26 -20.24 -14.78
CA ALA A 168 -4.86 -20.32 -13.46
C ALA A 168 -5.14 -18.92 -12.89
N ASN A 169 -6.12 -18.87 -11.99
CA ASN A 169 -6.49 -17.71 -11.19
C ASN A 169 -7.00 -18.22 -9.84
N LEU A 170 -7.34 -17.32 -8.93
CA LEU A 170 -7.74 -17.65 -7.57
C LEU A 170 -9.02 -18.51 -7.53
N GLY A 171 -9.93 -18.34 -8.48
CA GLY A 171 -11.11 -19.19 -8.63
C GLY A 171 -10.76 -20.67 -8.87
N HIS A 172 -9.68 -20.97 -9.59
CA HIS A 172 -9.20 -22.34 -9.76
C HIS A 172 -8.64 -22.93 -8.46
N VAL A 173 -7.91 -22.13 -7.68
CA VAL A 173 -7.40 -22.51 -6.35
C VAL A 173 -8.57 -22.83 -5.41
N VAL A 174 -9.56 -21.94 -5.33
CA VAL A 174 -10.80 -22.12 -4.56
C VAL A 174 -11.51 -23.41 -4.96
N GLY A 175 -11.70 -23.62 -6.27
CA GLY A 175 -12.34 -24.84 -6.78
C GLY A 175 -11.58 -26.11 -6.41
N GLN A 176 -10.26 -26.11 -6.51
CA GLN A 176 -9.41 -27.25 -6.17
C GLN A 176 -9.42 -27.56 -4.67
N LEU A 177 -9.30 -26.54 -3.81
CA LEU A 177 -9.37 -26.71 -2.35
C LEU A 177 -10.75 -27.22 -1.91
N ARG A 178 -11.83 -26.74 -2.53
CA ARG A 178 -13.20 -27.16 -2.20
C ARG A 178 -13.48 -28.59 -2.65
N ASN A 179 -13.09 -28.96 -3.86
CA ASN A 179 -13.40 -30.27 -4.45
C ASN A 179 -12.44 -31.38 -4.01
N GLN A 180 -11.22 -31.03 -3.62
CA GLN A 180 -10.17 -31.96 -3.22
C GLN A 180 -9.64 -31.62 -1.82
N GLY A 181 -10.48 -31.06 -0.95
CA GLY A 181 -10.10 -30.63 0.40
C GLY A 181 -9.53 -31.76 1.27
N ASN A 182 -9.89 -33.01 0.99
CA ASN A 182 -9.31 -34.19 1.62
C ASN A 182 -7.82 -34.42 1.29
N GLN A 183 -7.25 -33.72 0.30
CA GLN A 183 -5.81 -33.74 0.00
C GLN A 183 -5.02 -32.66 0.75
N TRP A 184 -5.72 -31.73 1.41
CA TRP A 184 -5.16 -30.53 2.00
C TRP A 184 -5.52 -30.41 3.47
N LYS A 185 -4.67 -29.73 4.24
CA LYS A 185 -4.95 -29.41 5.63
C LYS A 185 -4.40 -28.04 6.04
N LEU A 186 -5.03 -27.45 7.04
CA LEU A 186 -4.48 -26.34 7.80
C LEU A 186 -3.64 -26.89 8.97
N VAL A 187 -2.73 -26.09 9.51
CA VAL A 187 -2.06 -26.42 10.78
C VAL A 187 -3.07 -26.43 11.94
N LEU A 188 -4.11 -25.61 11.86
CA LEU A 188 -5.16 -25.51 12.85
C LEU A 188 -6.12 -26.70 12.74
N PRO A 189 -6.43 -27.39 13.84
CA PRO A 189 -7.28 -28.59 13.81
C PRO A 189 -8.77 -28.29 13.61
N GLY A 190 -9.20 -27.04 13.86
CA GLY A 190 -10.61 -26.67 13.84
C GLY A 190 -11.42 -27.35 14.94
N LYS A 191 -12.74 -27.13 14.93
CA LYS A 191 -13.65 -27.70 15.94
C LYS A 191 -13.77 -29.22 15.83
N ALA A 192 -13.77 -29.75 14.61
CA ALA A 192 -13.90 -31.18 14.34
C ALA A 192 -12.57 -31.95 14.47
N GLN A 193 -11.45 -31.27 14.75
CA GLN A 193 -10.11 -31.84 14.83
C GLN A 193 -9.65 -32.52 13.53
N ASP A 194 -10.22 -32.11 12.41
CA ASP A 194 -9.97 -32.68 11.08
C ASP A 194 -9.00 -31.84 10.25
N HIS A 195 -8.61 -30.65 10.71
CA HIS A 195 -7.73 -29.73 9.97
C HIS A 195 -8.28 -29.28 8.61
N ASP A 196 -9.61 -29.17 8.49
CA ASP A 196 -10.29 -28.84 7.25
C ASP A 196 -9.90 -27.46 6.66
N VAL A 197 -9.85 -27.36 5.32
CA VAL A 197 -9.45 -26.14 4.60
C VAL A 197 -10.59 -25.17 4.28
N SER A 198 -11.84 -25.51 4.63
CA SER A 198 -13.01 -24.64 4.39
C SER A 198 -12.86 -23.23 4.96
N PRO A 199 -12.23 -22.99 6.13
CA PRO A 199 -11.96 -21.63 6.58
C PRO A 199 -11.09 -20.82 5.60
N LEU A 200 -10.06 -21.44 5.02
CA LEU A 200 -9.25 -20.79 3.97
C LEU A 200 -10.09 -20.52 2.72
N VAL A 201 -10.87 -21.49 2.28
CA VAL A 201 -11.77 -21.32 1.12
C VAL A 201 -12.70 -20.13 1.34
N GLY A 202 -13.29 -19.99 2.53
CA GLY A 202 -14.14 -18.85 2.87
C GLY A 202 -13.41 -17.50 2.83
N MET A 203 -12.16 -17.45 3.29
CA MET A 203 -11.34 -16.22 3.18
C MET A 203 -11.05 -15.85 1.72
N LEU A 204 -10.76 -16.85 0.87
CA LEU A 204 -10.54 -16.64 -0.56
C LEU A 204 -11.82 -16.21 -1.29
N ASP A 205 -12.98 -16.78 -0.96
CA ASP A 205 -14.27 -16.39 -1.53
C ASP A 205 -14.68 -14.95 -1.16
N VAL A 206 -14.20 -14.40 -0.03
CA VAL A 206 -14.50 -13.03 0.39
C VAL A 206 -13.75 -12.00 -0.47
N ILE A 207 -12.52 -12.31 -0.87
CA ILE A 207 -11.68 -11.39 -1.66
C ILE A 207 -11.81 -11.62 -3.16
N TRP A 208 -12.24 -12.82 -3.60
CA TRP A 208 -12.37 -13.13 -5.01
C TRP A 208 -13.82 -13.25 -5.43
N PRO A 209 -14.21 -12.61 -6.55
CA PRO A 209 -13.41 -11.76 -7.43
C PRO A 209 -13.46 -10.27 -7.06
N ASN A 210 -12.59 -9.44 -7.62
CA ASN A 210 -12.75 -7.98 -7.49
C ASN A 210 -14.04 -7.51 -8.20
N HIS A 211 -14.91 -6.85 -7.43
CA HIS A 211 -16.28 -6.52 -7.84
C HIS A 211 -16.39 -5.43 -8.92
N ASP A 212 -15.40 -4.56 -9.11
CA ASP A 212 -15.43 -3.49 -10.11
C ASP A 212 -14.75 -3.85 -11.44
N ARG A 213 -13.94 -4.91 -11.47
CA ARG A 213 -13.22 -5.38 -12.66
C ARG A 213 -13.92 -6.50 -13.43
N HIS A 214 -15.10 -6.93 -12.99
CA HIS A 214 -15.88 -7.88 -13.77
C HIS A 214 -16.46 -7.28 -15.05
N GLY A 215 -16.20 -7.97 -16.17
CA GLY A 215 -16.90 -7.72 -17.43
C GLY A 215 -18.39 -8.08 -17.29
N GLY A 216 -19.28 -7.10 -17.47
CA GLY A 216 -20.72 -7.27 -17.34
C GLY A 216 -21.49 -5.96 -17.41
N VAL A 217 -22.81 -6.04 -17.45
CA VAL A 217 -23.75 -4.90 -17.56
C VAL A 217 -24.10 -4.29 -16.20
N SER A 218 -23.66 -4.91 -15.10
CA SER A 218 -23.87 -4.43 -13.73
C SER A 218 -23.04 -3.19 -13.44
N SER A 219 -23.58 -2.29 -12.62
CA SER A 219 -22.86 -1.11 -12.13
C SER A 219 -21.57 -1.54 -11.43
N LYS A 220 -20.42 -1.11 -11.95
CA LYS A 220 -19.11 -1.29 -11.30
C LYS A 220 -19.10 -0.47 -10.02
N ARG A 221 -19.01 -1.14 -8.88
CA ARG A 221 -18.92 -0.50 -7.56
C ARG A 221 -17.47 -0.43 -7.15
N GLN A 222 -16.89 0.76 -7.12
CA GLN A 222 -15.55 0.96 -6.59
C GLN A 222 -15.51 0.58 -5.10
N PRO A 223 -14.50 -0.20 -4.66
CA PRO A 223 -14.27 -0.48 -3.25
C PRO A 223 -14.06 0.80 -2.44
N SER A 224 -14.47 0.79 -1.17
CA SER A 224 -14.08 1.83 -0.23
C SER A 224 -12.64 1.62 0.25
N GLU A 225 -12.01 2.67 0.78
CA GLU A 225 -10.69 2.54 1.41
C GLU A 225 -10.68 1.55 2.59
N GLU A 226 -11.79 1.43 3.32
CA GLU A 226 -11.91 0.47 4.43
C GLU A 226 -11.90 -0.97 3.91
N GLU A 227 -12.59 -1.22 2.79
CA GLU A 227 -12.58 -2.54 2.17
C GLU A 227 -11.20 -2.87 1.59
N ALA A 228 -10.53 -1.93 0.93
CA ALA A 228 -9.17 -2.13 0.42
C ALA A 228 -8.19 -2.50 1.55
N ARG A 229 -8.25 -1.79 2.68
CA ARG A 229 -7.45 -2.11 3.87
C ARG A 229 -7.77 -3.49 4.44
N ALA A 230 -9.05 -3.86 4.51
CA ALA A 230 -9.47 -5.18 4.98
C ALA A 230 -8.96 -6.31 4.06
N VAL A 231 -9.01 -6.11 2.74
CA VAL A 231 -8.57 -7.10 1.76
C VAL A 231 -7.07 -7.27 1.77
N VAL A 232 -6.30 -6.18 1.80
CA VAL A 232 -4.83 -6.23 1.85
C VAL A 232 -4.33 -6.89 3.13
N THR A 233 -4.98 -6.64 4.27
CA THR A 233 -4.59 -7.28 5.54
C THR A 233 -4.95 -8.77 5.56
N LEU A 234 -6.09 -9.16 4.98
CA LEU A 234 -6.45 -10.56 4.80
C LEU A 234 -5.48 -11.28 3.84
N ALA A 235 -5.13 -10.66 2.71
CA ALA A 235 -4.15 -11.18 1.76
C ALA A 235 -2.76 -11.34 2.41
N SER A 236 -2.29 -10.33 3.16
CA SER A 236 -1.05 -10.41 3.93
C SER A 236 -1.05 -11.60 4.90
N THR A 237 -2.18 -11.82 5.59
CA THR A 237 -2.35 -12.97 6.48
C THR A 237 -2.24 -14.30 5.73
N ILE A 238 -2.90 -14.42 4.56
CA ILE A 238 -2.89 -15.65 3.76
C ILE A 238 -1.49 -15.93 3.20
N VAL A 239 -0.80 -14.90 2.69
CA VAL A 239 0.57 -15.01 2.17
C VAL A 239 1.53 -15.40 3.29
N GLN A 240 1.46 -14.73 4.45
CA GLN A 240 2.22 -15.13 5.64
C GLN A 240 1.96 -16.59 6.01
N TRP A 241 0.69 -16.98 6.15
CA TRP A 241 0.33 -18.35 6.52
C TRP A 241 0.85 -19.38 5.53
N HIS A 242 0.84 -19.08 4.23
CA HIS A 242 1.41 -19.97 3.23
C HIS A 242 2.91 -20.14 3.41
N ARG A 243 3.64 -19.03 3.63
CA ARG A 243 5.09 -19.03 3.81
C ARG A 243 5.55 -19.72 5.08
N GLU A 244 4.78 -19.59 6.15
CA GLU A 244 5.01 -20.33 7.40
C GLU A 244 4.55 -21.80 7.31
N GLY A 245 4.00 -22.20 6.17
CA GLY A 245 3.52 -23.56 5.93
C GLY A 245 2.28 -23.90 6.76
N TRP A 246 1.53 -22.91 7.24
CA TRP A 246 0.34 -23.11 8.09
C TRP A 246 -0.92 -23.47 7.29
N VAL A 247 -0.93 -23.20 5.99
CA VAL A 247 -2.03 -23.54 5.10
C VAL A 247 -1.58 -24.28 3.86
N VAL A 248 -2.54 -24.95 3.22
CA VAL A 248 -2.31 -25.68 1.96
C VAL A 248 -1.21 -26.75 2.14
N GLN A 249 -1.18 -27.38 3.32
CA GLN A 249 -0.30 -28.52 3.54
C GLN A 249 -0.90 -29.74 2.85
N ARG A 250 -0.08 -30.54 2.17
CA ARG A 250 -0.50 -31.87 1.71
C ARG A 250 -0.78 -32.76 2.93
N ARG A 251 -1.86 -33.53 2.87
CA ARG A 251 -2.18 -34.53 3.90
C ARG A 251 -1.24 -35.72 3.87
#